data_AF-A0A7C4GF29-F1
#
_entry.id   AF-A0A7C4GF29-F1
#
_cell.length_a   1.000
_cell.length_b   1.000
_cell.length_c   1.000
_cell.angle_alpha   90.00
_cell.angle_beta   90.00
_cell.angle_gamma   90.00
#
_symmetry.space_group_name_H-M   'P 1'
#
loop_
_entity.id
_entity.type
_entity.pdbx_description
1 polymer ?
#
loop_
_entity_poly.entity_id
_entity_poly.type
_entity_poly.pdbx_seq_one_letter_code
_entity_poly.pdbx_strand_id
1 'polypeptide(L)' 'MRIIAEPAGVKVWIDRKEVGTSPWQGKIGIGKVTEIKAWAEGYREERKINIPAKGEMKEVKLTLKKTHHHKRQNY' A
#
# COMPACT_ATOMS: atom_id res chain seq x y z
N MET A 1 4.76 -6.01 10.73
CA MET A 1 4.81 -5.09 9.57
C MET A 1 4.01 -3.86 9.92
N ARG A 2 4.51 -2.67 9.57
CA ARG A 2 3.77 -1.41 9.71
C ARG A 2 3.56 -0.81 8.32
N ILE A 3 2.32 -0.48 7.98
CA ILE A 3 1.96 0.15 6.72
C ILE A 3 1.42 1.54 7.04
N ILE A 4 2.10 2.55 6.51
CA ILE A 4 1.74 3.95 6.67
C ILE A 4 1.45 4.47 5.27
N ALA A 5 0.22 4.92 5.06
CA ALA A 5 -0.18 5.57 3.84
C ALA A 5 -0.53 7.03 4.10
N GLU A 6 -0.14 7.88 3.15
CA GLU A 6 -0.44 9.32 3.12
C GLU A 6 -1.27 9.63 1.87
N PRO A 7 -2.49 10.17 2.02
CA PRO A 7 -3.12 10.62 3.26
C PRO A 7 -3.48 9.48 4.24
N ALA A 8 -3.59 9.78 5.53
CA ALA A 8 -4.09 8.83 6.53
C ALA A 8 -5.59 8.58 6.33
N GLY A 9 -6.10 7.46 6.84
CA GLY A 9 -7.53 7.12 6.68
C GLY A 9 -7.87 6.47 5.33
N VAL A 10 -6.87 6.07 4.55
CA VAL A 10 -7.08 5.33 3.31
C VAL A 10 -7.24 3.84 3.57
N LYS A 11 -8.08 3.18 2.79
CA LYS A 11 -8.26 1.74 2.89
C LYS A 11 -7.01 1.02 2.41
N VAL A 12 -6.64 -0.04 3.12
CA VAL A 12 -5.47 -0.87 2.83
C VAL A 12 -5.95 -2.27 2.53
N TRP A 13 -5.49 -2.80 1.40
CA TRP A 13 -5.68 -4.17 0.99
C TRP A 13 -4.33 -4.87 0.91
N ILE A 14 -4.27 -6.09 1.43
CA ILE A 14 -3.08 -6.93 1.41
C ILE A 14 -3.50 -8.24 0.74
N ASP A 15 -2.77 -8.68 -0.30
CA ASP A 15 -3.10 -9.90 -1.05
C ASP A 15 -4.57 -9.90 -1.54
N ARG A 16 -5.06 -8.74 -2.02
CA ARG A 16 -6.46 -8.51 -2.45
C ARG A 16 -7.52 -8.63 -1.35
N LYS A 17 -7.13 -8.75 -0.07
CA LYS A 17 -8.03 -8.75 1.08
C LYS A 17 -8.00 -7.40 1.79
N GLU A 18 -9.16 -6.81 2.07
CA GLU A 18 -9.25 -5.59 2.88
C GLU A 18 -8.81 -5.94 4.31
N VAL A 19 -7.76 -5.28 4.82
CA VAL A 19 -7.24 -5.51 6.18
C VAL A 19 -7.62 -4.40 7.15
N GLY A 20 -8.11 -3.27 6.63
CA GLY A 20 -8.51 -2.10 7.39
C GLY A 20 -7.99 -0.81 6.76
N THR A 21 -7.68 0.16 7.60
CA THR A 21 -7.36 1.53 7.21
C THR A 21 -5.94 1.91 7.65
N SER A 22 -5.26 2.77 6.90
CA SER A 22 -3.95 3.30 7.25
C SER A 22 -4.04 4.30 8.43
N PRO A 23 -3.10 4.28 9.40
CA PRO A 23 -1.95 3.37 9.50
C PRO A 23 -2.35 1.97 10.00
N TRP A 24 -1.87 0.94 9.33
CA TRP A 24 -2.17 -0.46 9.68
C TRP A 24 -0.94 -1.17 10.24
N GLN A 25 -1.14 -1.97 11.30
CA GLN A 25 -0.08 -2.78 11.89
C GLN A 25 -0.59 -4.20 12.15
N GLY A 26 0.17 -5.18 11.68
CA GLY A 26 -0.18 -6.58 11.86
C GLY A 26 0.92 -7.55 11.48
N LYS A 27 0.62 -8.84 11.69
CA LYS A 27 1.45 -9.96 11.24
C LYS A 27 1.10 -10.28 9.79
N ILE A 28 2.10 -10.35 8.93
CA ILE A 28 1.98 -10.82 7.54
C ILE A 28 2.87 -12.06 7.40
N GLY A 29 2.46 -13.01 6.56
CA GLY A 29 3.29 -14.16 6.22
C GLY A 29 4.64 -13.71 5.67
N ILE A 30 5.70 -14.14 6.34
CA ILE A 30 7.09 -13.91 5.95
C ILE A 30 7.50 -14.92 4.86
N GLY A 31 8.51 -14.58 4.07
CA GLY A 31 9.02 -15.46 3.01
C GLY A 31 8.17 -15.49 1.74
N LYS A 32 7.28 -14.52 1.54
CA LYS A 32 6.48 -14.37 0.32
C LYS A 32 6.39 -12.93 -0.16
N VAL A 33 6.18 -12.78 -1.47
CA VAL A 33 5.81 -11.49 -2.07
C VAL A 33 4.37 -11.20 -1.68
N THR A 34 4.16 -10.02 -1.09
CA THR A 34 2.84 -9.55 -0.68
C THR A 34 2.49 -8.30 -1.47
N GLU A 35 1.30 -8.30 -2.07
CA GLU A 35 0.78 -7.14 -2.80
C GLU A 35 0.00 -6.23 -1.85
N ILE A 36 0.47 -4.99 -1.66
CA ILE A 36 -0.21 -3.99 -0.85
C ILE A 36 -0.84 -2.96 -1.79
N LYS A 37 -2.14 -2.73 -1.60
CA LYS A 37 -2.92 -1.74 -2.32
C LYS A 37 -3.46 -0.74 -1.31
N ALA A 38 -3.27 0.54 -1.60
CA ALA A 38 -3.95 1.62 -0.90
C ALA A 38 -4.88 2.32 -1.88
N TRP A 39 -6.12 2.53 -1.48
CA TRP A 39 -7.11 3.22 -2.29
C TRP A 39 -7.91 4.17 -1.41
N ALA A 40 -8.14 5.33 -1.97
CA ALA A 40 -8.91 6.42 -1.42
C ALA A 40 -9.71 7.07 -2.54
N GLU A 41 -10.64 7.93 -2.18
CA GLU A 41 -11.49 8.63 -3.14
C GLU A 41 -10.65 9.49 -4.11
N GLY A 42 -10.44 8.99 -5.34
CA GLY A 42 -9.59 9.64 -6.36
C GLY A 42 -8.08 9.36 -6.25
N TYR A 43 -7.66 8.49 -5.34
CA TYR A 43 -6.26 8.12 -5.15
C TYR A 43 -6.09 6.60 -5.14
N ARG A 44 -5.10 6.10 -5.86
CA ARG A 44 -4.79 4.67 -5.90
C ARG A 44 -3.29 4.47 -5.96
N GLU A 45 -2.78 3.58 -5.13
CA GLU A 45 -1.39 3.17 -5.12
C GLU A 45 -1.31 1.65 -4.92
N GLU A 46 -0.44 0.99 -5.68
CA GLU A 46 -0.22 -0.45 -5.59
C GLU A 46 1.29 -0.72 -5.52
N ARG A 47 1.71 -1.48 -4.50
CA ARG A 47 3.12 -1.80 -4.28
C ARG A 47 3.28 -3.26 -3.87
N LYS A 48 4.11 -3.99 -4.61
CA LYS A 48 4.54 -5.34 -4.24
C LYS A 48 5.80 -5.24 -3.41
N ILE A 49 5.77 -5.85 -2.23
CA ILE A 49 6.93 -5.92 -1.36
C ILE A 49 7.29 -7.37 -1.08
N ASN A 50 8.57 -7.67 -1.03
CA ASN A 50 9.04 -8.96 -0.55
C ASN A 50 9.26 -8.89 0.96
N ILE A 51 8.58 -9.76 1.71
CA ILE A 51 8.71 -9.82 3.17
C ILE A 51 9.76 -10.88 3.49
N PRO A 52 10.97 -10.49 3.95
CA PRO A 52 12.01 -11.45 4.28
C PRO A 52 11.58 -12.33 5.47
N ALA A 53 12.08 -13.57 5.52
CA ALA A 53 11.88 -14.49 6.65
C ALA A 53 12.56 -14.03 7.95
N LYS A 54 13.52 -13.10 7.84
CA LYS A 54 14.10 -12.41 8.98
C LYS A 54 13.00 -11.57 9.63
N GLY A 55 12.68 -11.84 10.90
CA GLY A 55 11.63 -11.19 11.69
C GLY A 55 11.83 -9.70 11.98
N GLU A 56 12.43 -8.96 11.05
CA GLU A 56 12.61 -7.52 11.12
C GLU A 56 11.26 -6.82 10.90
N MET A 57 10.95 -5.88 11.79
CA MET A 57 9.78 -5.04 11.64
C MET A 57 10.01 -4.10 10.44
N LYS A 58 9.46 -4.49 9.29
CA LYS A 58 9.50 -3.66 8.09
C LYS A 58 8.40 -2.58 8.18
N GLU A 59 8.77 -1.35 7.85
CA GLU A 59 7.87 -0.22 7.69
C GLU A 59 7.72 0.09 6.20
N VAL A 60 6.48 0.24 5.75
CA VAL A 60 6.14 0.49 4.35
C VAL A 60 5.39 1.79 4.28
N LYS A 61 6.04 2.79 3.68
CA LYS A 61 5.42 4.08 3.41
C LYS A 61 4.84 4.09 1.99
N LEU A 62 3.55 4.39 1.90
CA LEU A 62 2.79 4.54 0.65
C LEU A 62 2.35 6.00 0.54
N THR A 63 2.85 6.69 -0.47
CA THR A 63 2.43 8.06 -0.74
C THR A 63 1.49 8.00 -1.93
N LEU A 64 0.18 8.10 -1.69
CA LEU A 64 -0.79 7.99 -2.77
C LEU A 64 -0.67 9.22 -3.65
N LYS A 65 -0.19 9.04 -4.87
CA LYS A 65 -0.26 10.10 -5.87
C LYS A 65 -1.69 10.16 -6.39
N LYS A 66 -2.27 11.37 -6.39
CA LYS A 66 -3.53 11.62 -7.10
C LYS A 66 -3.31 11.09 -8.51
N THR A 67 -4.13 10.14 -8.96
CA THR A 67 -4.11 9.73 -10.35
C THR A 67 -4.68 10.89 -11.14
N HIS A 68 -3.87 11.92 -11.37
CA HIS A 68 -4.16 12.95 -12.34
C HIS A 68 -3.95 12.26 -13.68
N HIS A 69 -5.01 11.67 -14.19
CA HIS A 69 -5.11 11.24 -15.57
C HIS A 69 -5.10 12.51 -16.43
N HIS A 70 -3.95 13.20 -16.52
CA HIS A 70 -3.74 14.24 -17.52
C HIS A 70 -3.49 13.51 -18.84
N LYS A 71 -4.59 13.10 -19.45
CA LYS A 71 -4.64 12.56 -20.79
C LYS A 71 -4.19 13.66 -21.75
N ARG A 72 -3.23 13.32 -22.63
CA ARG A 72 -2.79 14.03 -23.84
C ARG A 72 -2.12 15.40 -23.65
N GLN A 73 -0.80 15.40 -23.70
CA GLN A 73 -0.14 16.40 -24.56
C GLN A 73 0.08 15.75 -25.92
N ASN A 74 -0.76 16.16 -26.87
CA ASN A 74 -0.51 16.01 -28.30
C ASN A 74 -0.78 17.39 -28.87
N TYR A 75 0.27 18.17 -29.12
CA TYR A 75 0.31 19.18 -30.18
C TYR A 75 1.77 19.48 -30.52
#